data_AF-E0IGD5-F1
#
_entry.id   AF-E0IGD5-F1
#
_cell.length_a   1.000
_cell.length_b   1.000
_cell.length_c   1.000
_cell.angle_alpha   90.00
_cell.angle_beta   90.00
_cell.angle_gamma   90.00
#
_symmetry.space_group_name_H-M   'P 1'
#
loop_
_entity.id
_entity.type
_entity.pdbx_description
1 polymer ?
#
loop_
_entity_poly.entity_id
_entity_poly.type
_entity_poly.pdbx_seq_one_letter_code
_entity_poly.pdbx_strand_id
1 'polypeptide(L)'
;MKSMHRAALMLALLAGTAACGDLNKHNPNDLIADIGVTKSQLIVKNGDPYVWRDVEITLNGSYRYHADYVPRGSSSFSYKAFVNSQGESYSPGRLKVRQVEIRAKQQEGGTEAAFKW
;
A
#
# COMPACT_ATOMS: atom_id res chain seq x y z
N MET A 1 -1.15 -28.35 59.05
CA MET A 1 0.08 -27.63 58.66
C MET A 1 -0.28 -26.51 57.70
N LYS A 2 0.55 -25.47 57.66
CA LYS A 2 0.22 -24.06 57.42
C LYS A 2 -0.14 -23.67 55.98
N SER A 3 -0.95 -22.62 55.94
CA SER A 3 -1.34 -21.72 54.86
C SER A 3 -0.17 -21.06 54.12
N MET A 4 -0.36 -20.89 52.79
CA MET A 4 -0.02 -19.78 51.86
C MET A 4 1.35 -19.09 51.93
N HIS A 5 1.85 -18.62 50.78
CA HIS A 5 2.63 -17.40 50.44
C HIS A 5 3.34 -17.68 49.08
N ARG A 6 2.73 -17.33 47.93
CA ARG A 6 2.94 -16.08 47.17
C ARG A 6 4.42 -15.74 46.87
N ALA A 7 4.84 -15.94 45.62
CA ALA A 7 5.83 -15.12 44.89
C ALA A 7 5.75 -15.49 43.39
N ALA A 8 4.95 -14.77 42.59
CA ALA A 8 5.40 -13.69 41.69
C ALA A 8 6.34 -14.25 40.59
N LEU A 9 5.84 -14.64 39.40
CA LEU A 9 5.26 -13.80 38.34
C LEU A 9 5.99 -12.46 38.19
N MET A 10 7.14 -12.45 37.53
CA MET A 10 7.69 -11.30 36.78
C MET A 10 8.99 -11.75 36.10
N LEU A 11 8.90 -12.31 34.90
CA LEU A 11 10.02 -12.26 33.95
C LEU A 11 9.51 -11.45 32.76
N ALA A 12 9.40 -10.14 33.02
CA ALA A 12 9.04 -9.14 32.04
C ALA A 12 10.26 -8.80 31.18
N LEU A 13 10.00 -8.70 29.88
CA LEU A 13 10.55 -7.73 28.92
C LEU A 13 12.02 -7.35 29.11
N LEU A 14 12.87 -7.71 28.13
CA LEU A 14 13.90 -6.83 27.57
C LEU A 14 14.64 -7.54 26.41
N ALA A 15 14.15 -7.34 25.20
CA ALA A 15 14.97 -7.24 23.99
C ALA A 15 14.12 -6.56 22.92
N GLY A 16 13.94 -5.25 23.10
CA GLY A 16 13.29 -4.40 22.13
C GLY A 16 14.10 -4.28 20.84
N THR A 17 13.33 -4.09 19.77
CA THR A 17 13.64 -3.17 18.67
C THR A 17 14.88 -3.47 17.82
N ALA A 18 14.86 -4.58 17.10
CA ALA A 18 15.49 -4.66 15.77
C ALA A 18 14.41 -4.51 14.69
N ALA A 19 13.72 -3.37 14.69
CA ALA A 19 12.90 -2.92 13.56
C ALA A 19 13.25 -1.44 13.30
N CYS A 20 14.55 -1.15 13.21
CA CYS A 20 15.03 0.11 12.67
C CYS A 20 14.91 0.00 11.14
N GLY A 21 14.22 0.97 10.56
CA GLY A 21 13.60 0.89 9.24
C GLY A 21 14.53 0.50 8.09
N ASP A 22 14.06 -0.46 7.29
CA ASP A 22 14.41 -0.53 5.87
C ASP A 22 13.46 0.42 5.10
N LEU A 23 13.44 1.70 5.52
CA LEU A 23 12.45 2.68 5.06
C LEU A 23 12.83 3.36 3.74
N ASN A 24 13.94 2.98 3.10
CA ASN A 24 14.39 3.62 1.85
C ASN A 24 15.46 2.81 1.08
N LYS A 25 15.35 1.48 1.00
CA LYS A 25 16.01 0.79 -0.11
C LYS A 25 15.17 1.00 -1.35
N HIS A 26 15.51 2.05 -2.11
CA HIS A 26 15.04 2.19 -3.48
C HIS A 26 15.56 1.00 -4.26
N ASN A 27 14.68 0.06 -4.59
CA ASN A 27 15.02 -1.00 -5.50
C ASN A 27 15.07 -0.35 -6.88
N PRO A 28 16.16 -0.51 -7.67
CA PRO A 28 16.20 0.03 -9.04
C PRO A 28 15.07 -0.49 -9.94
N ASN A 29 14.32 -1.51 -9.49
CA ASN A 29 13.15 -2.04 -10.15
C ASN A 29 11.80 -1.50 -9.60
N ASP A 30 11.80 -0.52 -8.69
CA ASP A 30 10.56 0.11 -8.20
C ASP A 30 9.91 0.98 -9.29
N LEU A 31 8.59 1.12 -9.23
CA LEU A 31 7.85 2.00 -10.14
C LEU A 31 8.14 3.48 -9.80
N ILE A 32 8.30 4.31 -10.82
CA ILE A 32 8.47 5.76 -10.63
C ILE A 32 7.07 6.39 -10.63
N ALA A 33 6.55 6.72 -9.44
CA ALA A 33 5.21 7.26 -9.29
C ALA A 33 5.16 8.53 -8.43
N ASP A 34 4.14 9.34 -8.66
CA ASP A 34 3.70 10.39 -7.73
C ASP A 34 2.19 10.31 -7.51
N ILE A 35 1.75 10.64 -6.29
CA ILE A 35 0.38 10.45 -5.82
C ILE A 35 -0.26 11.79 -5.47
N GLY A 36 -1.38 12.09 -6.12
CA GLY A 36 -2.29 13.18 -5.74
C GLY A 36 -3.57 12.64 -5.13
N VAL A 37 -4.01 13.22 -4.02
CA VAL A 37 -5.27 12.84 -3.35
C VAL A 37 -6.24 14.00 -3.46
N THR A 38 -7.42 13.75 -4.04
CA THR A 38 -8.51 14.74 -4.10
C THR A 38 -9.71 14.28 -3.27
N LYS A 39 -10.80 15.03 -3.28
CA LYS A 39 -12.06 14.65 -2.61
C LYS A 39 -12.76 13.45 -3.25
N SER A 40 -12.51 13.14 -4.52
CA SER A 40 -13.26 12.11 -5.26
C SER A 40 -12.38 11.13 -6.05
N GLN A 41 -11.09 11.43 -6.19
CA GLN A 41 -10.17 10.67 -7.04
C GLN A 41 -8.79 10.55 -6.41
N LEU A 42 -8.16 9.40 -6.68
CA LEU A 42 -6.72 9.21 -6.63
C LEU A 42 -6.13 9.63 -7.97
N ILE A 43 -5.11 10.49 -7.97
CA ILE A 43 -4.31 10.84 -9.13
C ILE A 43 -3.00 10.04 -9.01
N VAL A 44 -2.69 9.24 -10.02
CA VAL A 44 -1.41 8.54 -10.13
C VAL A 44 -0.67 9.13 -11.32
N LYS A 45 0.55 9.60 -11.09
CA LYS A 45 1.45 10.03 -12.15
C LYS A 45 2.50 8.96 -12.39
N ASN A 46 2.37 8.24 -13.50
CA ASN A 46 3.39 7.33 -13.99
C ASN A 46 4.56 8.16 -14.57
N GLY A 47 5.70 8.14 -13.86
CA GLY A 47 6.94 8.81 -14.22
C GLY A 47 7.89 7.96 -15.06
N ASP A 48 7.61 6.66 -15.23
CA ASP A 48 8.39 5.78 -16.08
C ASP A 48 8.29 6.17 -17.57
N PRO A 49 9.31 5.83 -18.39
CA PRO A 49 9.28 6.10 -19.83
C PRO A 49 8.33 5.16 -20.60
N TYR A 50 7.68 4.20 -19.94
CA TYR A 50 6.81 3.18 -20.53
C TYR A 50 5.42 3.13 -19.86
N VAL A 51 4.48 2.45 -20.52
CA VAL A 51 3.14 2.19 -20.00
C VAL A 51 3.20 1.03 -19.02
N TRP A 52 2.63 1.19 -17.83
CA TRP A 52 2.46 0.10 -16.88
C TRP A 52 1.32 -0.81 -17.32
N ARG A 53 1.50 -2.12 -17.12
CA ARG A 53 0.54 -3.15 -17.50
C ARG A 53 0.13 -3.97 -16.29
N ASP A 54 -1.08 -4.52 -16.32
CA ASP A 54 -1.61 -5.40 -15.26
C ASP A 54 -1.47 -4.76 -13.87
N VAL A 55 -2.09 -3.58 -13.74
CA VAL A 55 -1.87 -2.67 -12.62
C VAL A 55 -2.88 -2.93 -11.53
N GLU A 56 -2.39 -3.30 -10.35
CA GLU A 56 -3.19 -3.32 -9.11
C GLU A 56 -2.84 -2.09 -8.27
N ILE A 57 -3.86 -1.31 -7.90
CA ILE A 57 -3.75 -0.17 -6.98
C ILE A 57 -4.53 -0.50 -5.72
N THR A 58 -3.86 -0.49 -4.58
CA THR A 58 -4.43 -0.78 -3.27
C THR A 58 -4.41 0.46 -2.37
N LEU A 59 -5.58 0.87 -1.87
CA LEU A 59 -5.73 1.93 -0.88
C LEU A 59 -5.88 1.33 0.52
N ASN A 60 -5.15 1.89 1.48
CA ASN A 60 -5.22 1.53 2.90
C ASN A 60 -5.17 0.00 3.14
N GLY A 61 -4.39 -0.70 2.33
CA GLY A 61 -4.18 -2.16 2.39
C GLY A 61 -5.39 -3.04 2.06
N SER A 62 -6.56 -2.47 1.72
CA SER A 62 -7.82 -3.21 1.71
C SER A 62 -8.73 -2.95 0.51
N TYR A 63 -8.66 -1.77 -0.09
CA TYR A 63 -9.51 -1.41 -1.23
C TYR A 63 -8.70 -1.46 -2.52
N ARG A 64 -9.09 -2.34 -3.44
CA ARG A 64 -8.33 -2.63 -4.66
C ARG A 64 -9.04 -2.10 -5.90
N TYR A 65 -8.24 -1.68 -6.85
CA TYR A 65 -8.65 -1.36 -8.22
C TYR A 65 -7.66 -2.00 -9.18
N HIS A 66 -8.18 -2.62 -10.23
CA HIS A 66 -7.38 -3.21 -11.30
C HIS A 66 -7.57 -2.42 -12.60
N ALA A 67 -6.48 -2.17 -13.31
CA ALA A 67 -6.49 -1.62 -14.65
C ALA A 67 -5.51 -2.39 -15.54
N ASP A 68 -5.92 -2.62 -16.79
CA ASP A 68 -5.04 -3.24 -17.77
C ASP A 68 -3.80 -2.39 -18.04
N TYR A 69 -3.97 -1.07 -18.06
CA TYR A 69 -2.92 -0.10 -18.41
C TYR A 69 -2.97 1.16 -17.57
N VAL A 70 -1.79 1.68 -17.22
CA VAL A 70 -1.62 3.06 -16.74
C VAL A 70 -0.62 3.78 -17.65
N PRO A 71 -1.08 4.71 -18.50
CA PRO A 71 -0.21 5.42 -19.45
C PRO A 71 0.78 6.32 -18.71
N ARG A 72 1.87 6.68 -19.40
CA ARG A 72 2.81 7.69 -18.93
C ARG A 72 2.08 9.01 -18.65
N GLY A 73 2.46 9.69 -17.57
CA GLY A 73 1.81 10.91 -17.13
C GLY A 73 0.70 10.63 -16.12
N SER A 74 -0.29 11.52 -16.05
CA SER A 74 -1.31 11.48 -15.00
C SER A 74 -2.55 10.70 -15.42
N SER A 75 -2.97 9.79 -14.56
CA SER A 75 -4.25 9.07 -14.61
C SER A 75 -5.06 9.34 -13.36
N SER A 76 -6.38 9.46 -13.49
CA SER A 76 -7.30 9.70 -12.39
C SER A 76 -8.22 8.51 -12.17
N PHE A 77 -8.27 8.01 -10.94
CA PHE A 77 -9.08 6.86 -10.55
C PHE A 77 -10.14 7.28 -9.54
N SER A 78 -11.41 7.02 -9.87
CA SER A 78 -12.53 7.30 -8.97
C SER A 78 -12.46 6.41 -7.74
N TYR A 79 -12.57 6.99 -6.54
CA TYR A 79 -12.59 6.20 -5.31
C TYR A 79 -13.71 5.15 -5.27
N LYS A 80 -14.82 5.38 -5.97
CA LYS A 80 -15.93 4.42 -6.04
C LYS A 80 -15.55 3.11 -6.72
N ALA A 81 -14.51 3.13 -7.57
CA ALA A 81 -14.02 1.95 -8.27
C ALA A 81 -13.11 1.07 -7.41
N PHE A 82 -12.64 1.58 -6.26
CA PHE A 82 -11.84 0.80 -5.33
C PHE A 82 -12.78 0.04 -4.39
N VAL A 83 -12.70 -1.28 -4.38
CA VAL A 83 -13.58 -2.15 -3.59
C VAL A 83 -12.79 -3.02 -2.61
N ASN A 84 -13.34 -3.26 -1.43
CA ASN A 84 -12.78 -4.23 -0.49
C ASN A 84 -13.23 -5.67 -0.81
N SER A 85 -12.79 -6.65 -0.01
CA SER A 85 -13.16 -8.06 -0.17
C SER A 85 -14.66 -8.35 -0.03
N GLN A 86 -15.42 -7.43 0.54
CA GLN A 86 -16.86 -7.50 0.72
C GLN A 86 -17.62 -6.80 -0.43
N GLY A 87 -16.90 -6.23 -1.40
CA GLY A 87 -17.47 -5.48 -2.51
C GLY A 87 -17.85 -4.03 -2.16
N GLU A 88 -17.50 -3.54 -0.97
CA GLU A 88 -17.83 -2.17 -0.57
C GLU A 88 -16.83 -1.18 -1.17
N SER A 89 -17.36 -0.10 -1.76
CA SER A 89 -16.54 0.96 -2.34
C SER A 89 -15.85 1.83 -1.29
N TYR A 90 -14.65 2.31 -1.61
CA TYR A 90 -13.94 3.30 -0.81
C TYR A 90 -14.72 4.62 -0.71
N SER A 91 -14.84 5.16 0.51
CA SER A 91 -15.52 6.42 0.77
C SER A 91 -14.59 7.44 1.44
N PRO A 92 -14.10 8.46 0.71
CA PRO A 92 -13.11 9.42 1.22
C PRO A 92 -13.64 10.31 2.36
N GLY A 93 -14.97 10.49 2.44
CA GLY A 93 -15.60 11.26 3.52
C GLY A 93 -15.58 10.53 4.87
N ARG A 94 -15.43 9.20 4.86
CA ARG A 94 -15.29 8.36 6.06
C ARG A 94 -13.85 7.94 6.31
N LEU A 95 -13.07 7.75 5.23
CA LEU A 95 -11.72 7.21 5.27
C LEU A 95 -10.75 8.16 4.57
N LYS A 96 -9.68 8.54 5.27
CA LYS A 96 -8.56 9.27 4.64
C LYS A 96 -7.65 8.29 3.92
N VAL A 97 -7.14 8.66 2.74
CA VAL A 97 -6.09 7.89 2.07
C VAL A 97 -4.81 8.07 2.87
N ARG A 98 -4.27 6.97 3.40
CA ARG A 98 -3.07 6.94 4.25
C ARG A 98 -1.95 6.11 3.66
N GLN A 99 -2.31 5.17 2.78
CA GLN A 99 -1.38 4.29 2.11
C GLN A 99 -1.89 4.03 0.70
N VAL A 100 -0.98 4.08 -0.26
CA VAL A 100 -1.19 3.63 -1.64
C VAL A 100 -0.09 2.63 -1.97
N GLU A 101 -0.47 1.44 -2.42
CA GLU A 101 0.45 0.48 -3.03
C GLU A 101 0.05 0.28 -4.48
N ILE A 102 1.01 0.36 -5.38
CA ILE A 102 0.84 0.08 -6.81
C ILE A 102 1.74 -1.09 -7.15
N ARG A 103 1.18 -2.09 -7.83
CA ARG A 103 1.94 -3.18 -8.44
C ARG A 103 1.64 -3.20 -9.93
N ALA A 104 2.67 -3.33 -10.74
CA ALA A 104 2.53 -3.34 -12.19
C ALA A 104 3.70 -4.04 -12.87
N LYS A 105 3.50 -4.41 -14.13
CA LYS A 105 4.56 -4.89 -15.02
C LYS A 105 5.03 -3.77 -15.95
N GLN A 106 6.35 -3.68 -16.15
CA GLN A 106 6.97 -2.69 -17.04
C GLN A 106 6.74 -3.02 -18.53
N GLN A 107 6.56 -4.30 -18.86
CA GLN A 107 6.29 -4.82 -20.20
C GLN A 107 5.55 -6.16 -20.13
N GLU A 108 5.01 -6.62 -21.25
CA GLU A 108 4.34 -7.92 -21.33
C GLU A 108 5.31 -9.05 -20.95
N GLY A 109 4.93 -9.90 -20.00
CA GLY A 109 5.80 -10.94 -19.44
C GLY A 109 6.94 -10.43 -18.54
N GLY A 110 7.00 -9.13 -18.26
CA GLY A 110 8.01 -8.52 -17.39
C GLY A 110 7.82 -8.86 -15.91
N THR A 111 8.88 -8.65 -15.12
CA THR A 111 8.83 -8.75 -13.66
C THR A 111 7.91 -7.68 -13.07
N GLU A 112 7.17 -8.07 -12.04
CA GLU A 112 6.34 -7.14 -11.27
C GLU A 112 7.22 -6.17 -10.48
N ALA A 113 6.88 -4.89 -10.58
CA ALA A 113 7.48 -3.77 -9.87
C ALA A 113 6.43 -3.15 -8.94
N ALA A 114 6.89 -2.53 -7.86
CA ALA A 114 6.00 -1.95 -6.86
C ALA A 114 6.34 -0.48 -6.56
N PHE A 115 5.34 0.24 -6.08
CA PHE A 115 5.48 1.55 -5.47
C PHE A 115 4.63 1.63 -4.21
N LYS A 116 5.14 2.32 -3.18
CA LYS A 116 4.45 2.53 -1.91
C LYS A 116 4.53 4.01 -1.52
N TRP A 117 3.39 4.59 -1.17
CA TRP A 117 3.22 5.96 -0.67
C TRP A 117 2.44 5.96 0.64
#